data_AF-A0A8I1GHV1-F1
#
_entry.id   AF-A0A8I1GHV1-F1
#
_cell.length_a   1.000
_cell.length_b   1.000
_cell.length_c   1.000
_cell.angle_alpha   90.00
_cell.angle_beta   90.00
_cell.angle_gamma   90.00
#
_symmetry.space_group_name_H-M   'P 1'
#
loop_
_entity.id
_entity.type
_entity.pdbx_description
1 polymer ?
#
loop_
_entity_poly.entity_id
_entity_poly.type
_entity_poly.pdbx_seq_one_letter_code
_entity_poly.pdbx_strand_id
1 'polypeptide(L)'
;MPDWRMAAPHPATQELRKIAGERFFRVFDDWLELALAAYAREEDRYMEVIRRYGPREAGKEHPADHFAHALGAIQLEMHKDNETGELRDNLGEIYEAEGGNERAMSQYFSPMPLCRMMASMLIDDTTPERASIADPACGSGRMLMACIPLRPKGYFFGVDLDRTCAKMAALNMLWRNVDSTIIWGDTLRLKGRGGWAIASTILGGQLRWLAEPEAQKLLEDSVRKMQPQPGPEPAPVIVPAREGKRGQFEMDI
;
A
#
# COMPACT_ATOMS: atom_id res chain seq x y z
N MET A 1 -10.92 -22.67 -23.19
CA MET A 1 -10.49 -21.73 -22.14
C MET A 1 -10.19 -20.41 -22.84
N PRO A 2 -10.75 -19.28 -22.40
CA PRO A 2 -10.36 -17.97 -22.93
C PRO A 2 -8.85 -17.79 -22.69
N ASP A 3 -8.13 -17.32 -23.70
CA ASP A 3 -6.73 -16.99 -23.57
C ASP A 3 -6.59 -15.74 -22.68
N TRP A 4 -6.30 -15.95 -21.39
CA TRP A 4 -6.12 -14.86 -20.42
C TRP A 4 -4.96 -13.92 -20.79
N ARG A 5 -4.08 -14.33 -21.72
CA ARG A 5 -2.96 -13.52 -22.22
C ARG A 5 -3.37 -12.51 -23.30
N MET A 6 -4.63 -12.51 -23.73
CA MET A 6 -5.14 -11.59 -24.77
C MET A 6 -6.14 -10.56 -24.23
N ALA A 7 -6.07 -10.19 -22.95
CA ALA A 7 -6.74 -8.99 -22.49
C ALA A 7 -6.12 -7.78 -23.22
N ALA A 8 -6.96 -6.93 -23.82
CA ALA A 8 -6.49 -5.69 -24.42
C ALA A 8 -5.74 -4.87 -23.36
N PRO A 9 -4.62 -4.20 -23.71
CA PRO A 9 -3.89 -3.38 -22.75
C PRO A 9 -4.82 -2.34 -22.13
N HIS A 10 -4.69 -2.13 -20.81
CA HIS A 10 -5.46 -1.13 -20.10
C HIS A 10 -5.37 0.24 -20.83
N PRO A 11 -6.46 1.03 -20.95
CA PRO A 11 -6.42 2.27 -21.75
C PRO A 11 -5.34 3.26 -21.28
N ALA A 12 -5.07 3.32 -19.97
CA ALA A 12 -3.93 4.08 -19.44
C ALA A 12 -2.57 3.61 -20.00
N THR A 13 -2.33 2.31 -20.14
CA THR A 13 -1.13 1.77 -20.79
C THR A 13 -1.00 2.26 -22.22
N GLN A 14 -2.11 2.32 -22.95
CA GLN A 14 -2.11 2.80 -24.35
C GLN A 14 -1.70 4.27 -24.43
N GLU A 15 -2.19 5.13 -23.52
CA GLU A 15 -1.77 6.53 -23.45
C GLU A 15 -0.28 6.67 -23.08
N LEU A 16 0.18 5.96 -22.05
CA LEU A 16 1.58 6.04 -21.62
C LEU A 16 2.56 5.54 -22.70
N ARG A 17 2.17 4.55 -23.51
CA ARG A 17 3.00 4.06 -24.63
C ARG A 17 3.13 5.04 -25.79
N LYS A 18 2.26 6.05 -25.90
CA LYS A 18 2.38 7.11 -26.92
C LYS A 18 3.56 8.05 -26.64
N ILE A 19 4.04 8.08 -25.40
CA ILE A 19 5.21 8.88 -25.00
C ILE A 19 6.48 8.17 -25.49
N ALA A 20 6.91 8.53 -26.69
CA ALA A 20 8.08 7.94 -27.35
C ALA A 20 9.41 8.45 -26.76
N GLY A 21 10.48 7.66 -26.95
CA GLY A 21 11.84 8.04 -26.59
C GLY A 21 12.26 7.71 -25.15
N GLU A 22 11.33 7.22 -24.32
CA GLU A 22 11.59 6.81 -22.94
C GLU A 22 11.19 5.35 -22.72
N ARG A 23 11.78 4.70 -21.70
CA ARG A 23 11.35 3.35 -21.28
C ARG A 23 10.02 3.44 -20.55
N PHE A 24 9.12 2.49 -20.80
CA PHE A 24 7.77 2.48 -20.22
C PHE A 24 7.79 2.67 -18.70
N PHE A 25 8.65 1.93 -17.97
CA PHE A 25 8.71 2.03 -16.51
C PHE A 25 9.13 3.40 -15.98
N ARG A 26 9.97 4.13 -16.72
CA ARG A 26 10.29 5.51 -16.35
C ARG A 26 9.07 6.41 -16.51
N VAL A 27 8.38 6.28 -17.65
CA VAL A 27 7.15 7.05 -17.94
C VAL A 27 6.06 6.73 -16.92
N PHE A 28 5.90 5.47 -16.55
CA PHE A 28 4.96 5.01 -15.53
C PHE A 28 5.29 5.58 -14.15
N ASP A 29 6.55 5.49 -13.70
CA ASP A 29 6.96 6.03 -12.39
C ASP A 29 6.84 7.56 -12.31
N ASP A 30 7.18 8.27 -13.39
CA ASP A 30 6.98 9.71 -13.51
C ASP A 30 5.49 10.07 -13.53
N TRP A 31 4.64 9.29 -14.22
CA TRP A 31 3.19 9.47 -14.21
C TRP A 31 2.59 9.31 -12.81
N LEU A 32 3.00 8.28 -12.06
CA LEU A 32 2.59 8.10 -10.66
C LEU A 32 3.02 9.30 -9.80
N GLU A 33 4.24 9.80 -9.99
CA GLU A 33 4.75 10.98 -9.27
C GLU A 33 3.95 12.25 -9.62
N LEU A 34 3.64 12.47 -10.90
CA LEU A 34 2.83 13.59 -11.37
C LEU A 34 1.41 13.52 -10.79
N ALA A 35 0.80 12.34 -10.76
CA ALA A 35 -0.52 12.14 -10.17
C ALA A 35 -0.51 12.45 -8.66
N LEU A 36 0.46 11.90 -7.92
CA LEU A 36 0.63 12.18 -6.49
C LEU A 36 0.86 13.67 -6.22
N ALA A 37 1.76 14.32 -6.96
CA ALA A 37 2.03 15.74 -6.81
C ALA A 37 0.79 16.60 -7.11
N ALA A 38 0.01 16.23 -8.13
CA ALA A 38 -1.25 16.92 -8.45
C ALA A 38 -2.28 16.80 -7.30
N TYR A 39 -2.47 15.59 -6.74
CA TYR A 39 -3.38 15.39 -5.61
C TYR A 39 -2.90 16.05 -4.31
N ALA A 40 -1.59 16.08 -4.08
CA ALA A 40 -0.98 16.75 -2.93
C ALA A 40 -0.90 18.28 -3.10
N ARG A 41 -1.19 18.80 -4.30
CA ARG A 41 -1.03 20.22 -4.68
C ARG A 41 0.42 20.71 -4.56
N GLU A 42 1.37 19.84 -4.87
CA GLU A 42 2.80 20.12 -4.85
C GLU A 42 3.28 20.57 -6.23
N GLU A 43 3.09 21.85 -6.54
CA GLU A 43 3.42 22.42 -7.86
C GLU A 43 4.91 22.28 -8.20
N ASP A 44 5.80 22.58 -7.26
CA ASP A 44 7.25 22.48 -7.51
C ASP A 44 7.67 21.06 -7.90
N ARG A 45 7.10 20.06 -7.20
CA ARG A 45 7.39 18.64 -7.45
C ARG A 45 6.83 18.19 -8.80
N TYR A 46 5.60 18.60 -9.10
CA TYR A 46 4.99 18.36 -10.41
C TYR A 46 5.84 18.96 -11.54
N MET A 47 6.29 20.21 -11.36
CA MET A 47 7.09 20.93 -12.34
C MET A 47 8.49 20.34 -12.52
N GLU A 48 9.11 19.82 -11.46
CA GLU A 48 10.40 19.10 -11.52
C GLU A 48 10.32 17.89 -12.47
N VAL A 49 9.22 17.14 -12.43
CA VAL A 49 9.04 15.95 -13.26
C VAL A 49 8.62 16.32 -14.68
N ILE A 50 7.59 17.17 -14.84
CA ILE A 50 7.03 17.43 -16.18
C ILE A 50 8.00 18.18 -17.10
N ARG A 51 8.92 19.01 -16.55
CA ARG A 51 9.93 19.73 -17.33
C ARG A 51 10.87 18.81 -18.12
N ARG A 52 11.03 17.55 -17.70
CA ARG A 52 11.83 16.54 -18.43
C ARG A 52 11.25 16.22 -19.81
N TYR A 53 9.94 16.44 -19.97
CA TYR A 53 9.20 16.19 -21.21
C TYR A 53 9.17 17.40 -22.16
N GLY A 54 9.92 18.46 -21.85
CA GLY A 54 10.03 19.66 -22.67
C GLY A 54 8.89 20.66 -22.46
N PRO A 55 8.94 21.81 -23.14
CA PRO A 55 7.84 22.76 -23.18
C PRO A 55 6.73 22.30 -24.14
N ARG A 56 5.51 22.82 -23.93
CA ARG A 56 4.43 22.67 -24.91
C ARG A 56 4.76 23.44 -26.19
N GLU A 57 4.50 22.81 -27.33
CA GLU A 57 4.66 23.42 -28.65
C GLU A 57 3.29 23.52 -29.34
N ALA A 58 3.02 24.66 -29.99
CA ALA A 58 1.73 24.88 -30.65
C ALA A 58 1.50 23.83 -31.77
N GLY A 59 0.34 23.18 -31.74
CA GLY A 59 -0.05 22.19 -32.75
C GLY A 59 0.60 20.81 -32.59
N LYS A 60 1.34 20.55 -31.50
CA LYS A 60 1.89 19.23 -31.18
C LYS A 60 1.28 18.70 -29.89
N GLU A 61 1.03 17.38 -29.85
CA GLU A 61 0.70 16.69 -28.61
C GLU A 61 1.88 16.76 -27.64
N HIS A 62 1.59 16.99 -26.36
CA HIS A 62 2.60 17.03 -25.31
C HIS A 62 2.41 15.82 -24.37
N PRO A 63 3.48 15.20 -23.83
CA PRO A 63 3.35 14.07 -22.92
C PRO A 63 2.43 14.30 -21.71
N ALA A 64 2.31 15.55 -21.25
CA ALA A 64 1.33 15.97 -20.23
C ALA A 64 -0.12 15.61 -20.59
N ASP A 65 -0.51 15.67 -21.87
CA ASP A 65 -1.86 15.33 -22.31
C ASP A 65 -2.12 13.83 -22.16
N HIS A 66 -1.14 13.00 -22.53
CA HIS A 66 -1.20 11.55 -22.31
C HIS A 66 -1.20 11.18 -20.83
N PHE A 67 -0.44 11.88 -19.98
CA PHE A 67 -0.49 11.68 -18.54
C PHE A 67 -1.88 11.98 -17.96
N ALA A 68 -2.51 13.08 -18.39
CA ALA A 68 -3.86 13.44 -17.99
C ALA A 68 -4.89 12.43 -18.48
N HIS A 69 -4.80 11.99 -19.74
CA HIS A 69 -5.68 10.96 -20.30
C HIS A 69 -5.49 9.60 -19.60
N ALA A 70 -4.27 9.20 -19.26
CA ALA A 70 -3.99 7.98 -18.52
C ALA A 70 -4.63 8.02 -17.12
N LEU A 71 -4.55 9.15 -16.42
CA LEU A 71 -5.24 9.33 -15.14
C LEU A 71 -6.76 9.26 -15.31
N GLY A 72 -7.31 9.92 -16.34
CA GLY A 72 -8.73 9.85 -16.66
C GLY A 72 -9.22 8.44 -16.97
N ALA A 73 -8.42 7.66 -17.70
CA ALA A 73 -8.71 6.25 -18.00
C ALA A 73 -8.83 5.39 -16.73
N ILE A 74 -7.91 5.57 -15.77
CA ILE A 74 -7.98 4.85 -14.49
C ILE A 74 -9.24 5.24 -13.72
N GLN A 75 -9.56 6.53 -13.65
CA GLN A 75 -10.76 6.99 -12.94
C GLN A 75 -12.05 6.47 -13.58
N LEU A 76 -12.10 6.33 -14.91
CA LEU A 76 -13.22 5.72 -15.61
C LEU A 76 -13.35 4.22 -15.31
N GLU A 77 -12.25 3.47 -15.25
CA GLU A 77 -12.29 2.06 -14.83
C GLU A 77 -12.73 1.93 -13.36
N MET A 78 -12.21 2.78 -12.47
CA MET A 78 -12.65 2.82 -11.07
C MET A 78 -14.13 3.18 -10.92
N HIS A 79 -14.68 4.02 -11.80
CA HIS A 79 -16.10 4.32 -11.82
C HIS A 79 -16.94 3.07 -12.15
N LYS A 80 -16.53 2.28 -13.14
CA LYS A 80 -17.18 1.01 -13.49
C LYS A 80 -17.04 -0.04 -12.37
N ASP A 81 -15.87 -0.11 -11.76
CA ASP A 81 -15.60 -0.96 -10.60
C ASP A 81 -16.60 -0.67 -9.45
N ASN A 82 -16.89 0.60 -9.18
CA ASN A 82 -17.88 1.00 -8.18
C ASN A 82 -19.31 0.53 -8.54
N GLU A 83 -19.69 0.48 -9.81
CA GLU A 83 -21.00 -0.03 -10.25
C GLU A 83 -21.15 -1.53 -10.01
N THR A 84 -20.04 -2.28 -10.11
CA THR A 84 -20.00 -3.74 -9.89
C THR A 84 -19.70 -4.14 -8.46
N GLY A 85 -19.20 -3.20 -7.63
CA GLY A 85 -18.70 -3.46 -6.28
C GLY A 85 -17.35 -4.19 -6.25
N GLU A 86 -16.66 -4.32 -7.38
CA GLU A 86 -15.35 -4.94 -7.45
C GLU A 86 -14.24 -3.92 -7.17
N LEU A 87 -13.31 -4.24 -6.27
CA LEU A 87 -12.07 -3.47 -6.12
C LEU A 87 -10.98 -4.13 -6.97
N ARG A 88 -10.56 -3.48 -8.06
CA ARG A 88 -9.45 -3.93 -8.92
C ARG A 88 -8.20 -3.09 -8.75
N ASP A 89 -7.05 -3.74 -8.85
CA ASP A 89 -5.73 -3.09 -8.75
C ASP A 89 -5.20 -2.75 -10.14
N ASN A 90 -5.82 -1.75 -10.79
CA ASN A 90 -5.47 -1.33 -12.15
C ASN A 90 -3.97 -0.96 -12.26
N LEU A 91 -3.39 -0.33 -11.22
CA LEU A 91 -1.98 0.05 -11.22
C LEU A 91 -1.05 -1.15 -11.18
N GLY A 92 -1.30 -2.10 -10.27
CA GLY A 92 -0.51 -3.32 -10.19
C GLY A 92 -0.64 -4.18 -11.44
N GLU A 93 -1.83 -4.28 -12.03
CA GLU A 93 -2.06 -5.01 -13.28
C GLU A 93 -1.27 -4.40 -14.46
N ILE A 94 -1.25 -3.07 -14.59
CA ILE A 94 -0.42 -2.39 -15.61
C ILE A 94 1.06 -2.67 -15.37
N TYR A 95 1.51 -2.56 -14.12
CA TYR A 95 2.91 -2.78 -13.74
C TYR A 95 3.36 -4.22 -14.06
N GLU A 96 2.57 -5.22 -13.68
CA GLU A 96 2.86 -6.64 -13.91
C GLU A 96 2.82 -6.99 -15.41
N ALA A 97 1.84 -6.45 -16.15
CA ALA A 97 1.70 -6.71 -17.60
C ALA A 97 2.89 -6.17 -18.40
N GLU A 98 3.40 -4.99 -18.07
CA GLU A 98 4.58 -4.42 -18.73
C GLU A 98 5.89 -5.01 -18.20
N GLY A 99 5.90 -5.49 -16.95
CA GLY A 99 7.06 -6.11 -16.29
C GLY A 99 7.49 -7.43 -16.93
N GLY A 100 6.55 -8.16 -17.52
CA GLY A 100 6.85 -9.37 -18.28
C GLY A 100 7.83 -9.18 -19.45
N ASN A 101 7.99 -7.94 -19.94
CA ASN A 101 8.88 -7.61 -21.05
C ASN A 101 10.29 -7.15 -20.61
N GLU A 102 10.51 -6.87 -19.32
CA GLU A 102 11.79 -6.40 -18.80
C GLU A 102 12.33 -7.34 -17.71
N ARG A 103 13.35 -8.15 -18.05
CA ARG A 103 14.00 -9.14 -17.17
C ARG A 103 14.49 -8.61 -15.80
N ALA A 104 14.54 -7.30 -15.62
CA ALA A 104 15.04 -6.65 -14.41
C ALA A 104 13.99 -6.51 -13.28
N MET A 105 12.70 -6.78 -13.54
CA MET A 105 11.62 -6.58 -12.57
C MET A 105 10.85 -7.88 -12.31
N SER A 106 11.36 -8.69 -11.37
CA SER A 106 10.78 -9.99 -10.96
C SER A 106 9.83 -9.86 -9.75
N GLN A 107 9.10 -8.76 -9.63
CA GLN A 107 8.14 -8.58 -8.54
C GLN A 107 6.74 -8.94 -9.03
N TYR A 108 6.17 -9.99 -8.45
CA TYR A 108 4.78 -10.40 -8.65
C TYR A 108 3.98 -10.01 -7.42
N PHE A 109 2.84 -9.39 -7.60
CA PHE A 109 1.93 -9.06 -6.51
C PHE A 109 1.04 -10.26 -6.19
N SER A 110 0.65 -10.41 -4.93
CA SER A 110 -0.31 -11.45 -4.52
C SER A 110 -1.61 -11.29 -5.31
N PRO A 111 -2.16 -12.31 -5.99
CA PRO A 111 -3.40 -12.14 -6.77
C PRO A 111 -4.58 -11.67 -5.91
N MET A 112 -5.45 -10.82 -6.45
CA MET A 112 -6.58 -10.24 -5.72
C MET A 112 -7.49 -11.31 -5.05
N PRO A 113 -7.82 -12.45 -5.69
CA PRO A 113 -8.60 -13.50 -5.03
C PRO A 113 -7.92 -14.08 -3.78
N LEU A 114 -6.59 -14.20 -3.78
CA LEU A 114 -5.83 -14.66 -2.62
C LEU A 114 -5.83 -13.61 -1.50
N CYS A 115 -5.67 -12.33 -1.85
CA CYS A 115 -5.76 -11.23 -0.90
C CYS A 115 -7.13 -11.19 -0.21
N ARG A 116 -8.23 -11.33 -0.97
CA ARG A 116 -9.60 -11.39 -0.44
C ARG A 116 -9.80 -12.57 0.49
N MET A 117 -9.34 -13.76 0.10
CA MET A 117 -9.38 -14.94 0.96
C MET A 117 -8.65 -14.71 2.29
N MET A 118 -7.43 -14.17 2.25
CA MET A 118 -6.65 -13.88 3.45
C MET A 118 -7.33 -12.83 4.33
N ALA A 119 -7.86 -11.75 3.74
CA ALA A 119 -8.58 -10.72 4.47
C ALA A 119 -9.80 -11.31 5.22
N SER A 120 -10.60 -12.15 4.55
CA SER A 120 -11.77 -12.81 5.17
C SER A 120 -11.41 -13.84 6.24
N MET A 121 -10.18 -14.38 6.24
CA MET A 121 -9.71 -15.27 7.31
C MET A 121 -9.24 -14.51 8.55
N LEU A 122 -8.75 -13.28 8.39
CA LEU A 122 -8.13 -12.48 9.45
C LEU A 122 -9.08 -11.44 10.08
N ILE A 123 -10.11 -11.03 9.34
CA ILE A 123 -11.05 -9.99 9.74
C ILE A 123 -12.44 -10.61 9.88
N ASP A 124 -12.94 -10.65 11.11
CA ASP A 124 -14.26 -11.16 11.49
C ASP A 124 -15.06 -10.10 12.25
N ASP A 125 -16.29 -10.40 12.66
CA ASP A 125 -17.16 -9.44 13.38
C ASP A 125 -16.61 -8.94 14.73
N THR A 126 -15.60 -9.62 15.29
CA THR A 126 -14.95 -9.19 16.55
C THR A 126 -13.88 -8.14 16.34
N THR A 127 -13.38 -8.01 15.09
CA THR A 127 -12.37 -7.01 14.74
C THR A 127 -12.97 -5.60 14.86
N PRO A 128 -12.34 -4.62 15.54
CA PRO A 128 -12.90 -3.28 15.67
C PRO A 128 -13.17 -2.61 14.31
N GLU A 129 -14.26 -1.84 14.22
CA GLU A 129 -14.61 -1.09 13.01
C GLU A 129 -13.51 -0.11 12.57
N ARG A 130 -12.79 0.46 13.55
CA ARG A 130 -11.63 1.35 13.37
C ARG A 130 -10.31 0.63 13.65
N ALA A 131 -10.20 -0.63 13.23
CA ALA A 131 -8.97 -1.40 13.38
C ALA A 131 -7.82 -0.77 12.58
N SER A 132 -6.60 -0.90 13.11
CA SER A 132 -5.38 -0.61 12.36
C SER A 132 -4.93 -1.88 11.65
N ILE A 133 -4.82 -1.82 10.33
CA ILE A 133 -4.46 -2.95 9.46
C ILE A 133 -3.15 -2.61 8.78
N ALA A 134 -2.13 -3.45 8.95
CA ALA A 134 -0.79 -3.16 8.47
C ALA A 134 -0.27 -4.23 7.51
N ASP A 135 0.46 -3.79 6.48
CA ASP A 135 1.20 -4.65 5.54
C ASP A 135 2.65 -4.12 5.39
N PRO A 136 3.65 -4.83 5.91
CA PRO A 136 5.05 -4.38 5.93
C PRO A 136 5.79 -4.52 4.59
N ALA A 137 5.16 -5.09 3.57
CA ALA A 137 5.71 -5.24 2.21
C ALA A 137 4.55 -5.12 1.19
N CYS A 138 3.91 -3.96 1.18
CA CYS A 138 2.55 -3.82 0.67
C CYS A 138 2.40 -3.90 -0.85
N GLY A 139 3.49 -3.83 -1.62
CA GLY A 139 3.46 -3.77 -3.07
C GLY A 139 2.60 -2.61 -3.56
N SER A 140 1.69 -2.89 -4.50
CA SER A 140 0.66 -1.95 -4.96
C SER A 140 -0.45 -1.65 -3.94
N GLY A 141 -0.38 -2.21 -2.73
CA GLY A 141 -1.39 -2.07 -1.68
C GLY A 141 -2.57 -3.03 -1.82
N ARG A 142 -2.48 -4.03 -2.71
CA ARG A 142 -3.58 -4.94 -3.05
C ARG A 142 -4.13 -5.72 -1.85
N MET A 143 -3.27 -6.12 -0.92
CA MET A 143 -3.70 -6.76 0.33
C MET A 143 -4.53 -5.80 1.19
N LEU A 144 -4.04 -4.56 1.37
CA LEU A 144 -4.78 -3.51 2.10
C LEU A 144 -6.13 -3.22 1.42
N MET A 145 -6.17 -3.17 0.08
CA MET A 145 -7.41 -2.98 -0.67
C MET A 145 -8.44 -4.09 -0.40
N ALA A 146 -8.00 -5.35 -0.27
CA ALA A 146 -8.89 -6.47 0.03
C ALA A 146 -9.52 -6.37 1.42
N CYS A 147 -8.89 -5.66 2.35
CA CYS A 147 -9.43 -5.41 3.69
C CYS A 147 -10.46 -4.26 3.74
N ILE A 148 -10.48 -3.35 2.75
CA ILE A 148 -11.36 -2.17 2.75
C ILE A 148 -12.85 -2.53 2.89
N PRO A 149 -13.42 -3.48 2.12
CA PRO A 149 -14.84 -3.81 2.25
C PRO A 149 -15.21 -4.40 3.61
N LEU A 150 -14.23 -5.01 4.29
CA LEU A 150 -14.43 -5.61 5.61
C LEU A 150 -14.32 -4.56 6.71
N ARG A 151 -13.42 -3.56 6.56
CA ARG A 151 -13.23 -2.48 7.55
C ARG A 151 -13.12 -1.12 6.85
N PRO A 152 -14.25 -0.56 6.37
CA PRO A 152 -14.24 0.69 5.60
C PRO A 152 -13.81 1.90 6.43
N LYS A 153 -13.92 1.83 7.77
CA LYS A 153 -13.44 2.88 8.71
C LYS A 153 -12.10 2.52 9.36
N GLY A 154 -11.44 1.47 8.88
CA GLY A 154 -10.13 1.07 9.33
C GLY A 154 -9.05 2.09 8.96
N TYR A 155 -7.92 1.99 9.63
CA TYR A 155 -6.71 2.74 9.30
C TYR A 155 -5.70 1.78 8.66
N PHE A 156 -5.27 2.07 7.43
CA PHE A 156 -4.41 1.19 6.65
C PHE A 156 -2.96 1.68 6.65
N PHE A 157 -2.02 0.84 7.07
CA PHE A 157 -0.61 1.19 7.16
C PHE A 157 0.23 0.27 6.25
N GLY A 158 0.84 0.84 5.21
CA GLY A 158 1.68 0.10 4.27
C GLY A 158 3.13 0.53 4.36
N VAL A 159 4.06 -0.40 4.14
CA VAL A 159 5.47 -0.09 3.90
C VAL A 159 5.93 -0.87 2.68
N ASP A 160 6.68 -0.22 1.80
CA ASP A 160 7.36 -0.91 0.71
C ASP A 160 8.76 -0.37 0.44
N LEU A 161 9.68 -1.28 0.09
CA LEU A 161 11.07 -0.98 -0.24
C LEU A 161 11.19 -0.28 -1.60
N ASP A 162 10.34 -0.69 -2.54
CA ASP A 162 10.25 -0.14 -3.87
C ASP A 162 9.38 1.13 -3.86
N ARG A 163 9.96 2.24 -4.31
CA ARG A 163 9.27 3.53 -4.31
C ARG A 163 8.07 3.53 -5.26
N THR A 164 8.19 2.90 -6.42
CA THR A 164 7.11 2.82 -7.41
C THR A 164 5.93 2.03 -6.84
N CYS A 165 6.20 0.92 -6.13
CA CYS A 165 5.18 0.18 -5.40
C CYS A 165 4.49 1.03 -4.33
N ALA A 166 5.27 1.73 -3.49
CA ALA A 166 4.72 2.63 -2.48
C ALA A 166 3.85 3.76 -3.09
N LYS A 167 4.23 4.31 -4.25
CA LYS A 167 3.39 5.28 -5.00
C LYS A 167 2.06 4.66 -5.44
N MET A 168 2.10 3.46 -6.00
CA MET A 168 0.89 2.75 -6.43
C MET A 168 -0.04 2.48 -5.24
N ALA A 169 0.51 2.01 -4.12
CA ALA A 169 -0.25 1.82 -2.88
C ALA A 169 -0.88 3.13 -2.38
N ALA A 170 -0.12 4.24 -2.36
CA ALA A 170 -0.64 5.54 -1.94
C ALA A 170 -1.81 6.02 -2.82
N LEU A 171 -1.69 5.94 -4.14
CA LEU A 171 -2.78 6.27 -5.07
C LEU A 171 -3.98 5.32 -4.91
N ASN A 172 -3.72 4.03 -4.74
CA ASN A 172 -4.78 3.05 -4.54
C ASN A 172 -5.60 3.34 -3.27
N MET A 173 -4.96 3.71 -2.17
CA MET A 173 -5.65 4.11 -0.94
C MET A 173 -6.37 5.45 -1.11
N LEU A 174 -5.72 6.43 -1.75
CA LEU A 174 -6.26 7.76 -2.01
C LEU A 174 -7.57 7.71 -2.78
N TRP A 175 -7.60 7.00 -3.90
CA TRP A 175 -8.78 6.93 -4.77
C TRP A 175 -9.94 6.17 -4.14
N ARG A 176 -9.67 5.32 -3.15
CA ARG A 176 -10.69 4.61 -2.37
C ARG A 176 -11.15 5.38 -1.13
N ASN A 177 -10.60 6.58 -0.93
CA ASN A 177 -10.99 7.51 0.13
C ASN A 177 -10.92 6.87 1.53
N VAL A 178 -9.83 6.13 1.81
CA VAL A 178 -9.59 5.48 3.11
C VAL A 178 -8.43 6.11 3.87
N ASP A 179 -8.58 6.20 5.20
CA ASP A 179 -7.53 6.72 6.08
C ASP A 179 -6.31 5.78 6.04
N SER A 180 -5.16 6.29 5.61
CA SER A 180 -3.99 5.43 5.45
C SER A 180 -2.65 6.17 5.54
N THR A 181 -1.59 5.40 5.72
CA THR A 181 -0.23 5.89 5.62
C THR A 181 0.61 4.85 4.89
N ILE A 182 1.24 5.26 3.81
CA ILE A 182 2.11 4.41 3.00
C ILE A 182 3.52 4.97 3.09
N ILE A 183 4.43 4.18 3.65
CA ILE A 183 5.83 4.54 3.83
C ILE A 183 6.65 3.91 2.71
N TRP A 184 7.45 4.73 2.03
CA TRP A 184 8.55 4.23 1.24
C TRP A 184 9.74 4.00 2.18
N GLY A 185 10.14 2.75 2.39
CA GLY A 185 11.12 2.41 3.40
C GLY A 185 11.49 0.94 3.47
N ASP A 186 12.44 0.63 4.35
CA ASP A 186 12.87 -0.73 4.63
C ASP A 186 12.34 -1.14 6.00
N THR A 187 11.32 -2.00 6.00
CA THR A 187 10.68 -2.49 7.23
C THR A 187 11.64 -3.28 8.12
N LEU A 188 12.52 -4.11 7.54
CA LEU A 188 13.46 -4.93 8.31
C LEU A 188 14.54 -4.09 8.99
N ARG A 189 14.96 -3.00 8.34
CA ARG A 189 15.94 -2.05 8.89
C ARG A 189 15.31 -0.90 9.68
N LEU A 190 13.97 -0.86 9.76
CA LEU A 190 13.22 0.26 10.31
C LEU A 190 13.69 1.61 9.76
N LYS A 191 13.85 1.70 8.44
CA LYS A 191 14.32 2.92 7.77
C LYS A 191 13.25 3.48 6.83
N GLY A 192 12.51 4.48 7.29
CA GLY A 192 11.66 5.32 6.46
C GLY A 192 12.50 6.26 5.59
N ARG A 193 12.08 6.46 4.34
CA ARG A 193 12.73 7.39 3.38
C ARG A 193 11.79 8.54 2.96
N GLY A 194 10.52 8.42 3.33
CA GLY A 194 9.43 9.31 2.97
C GLY A 194 8.14 8.51 2.85
N GLY A 195 7.06 9.15 2.42
CA GLY A 195 5.79 8.45 2.23
C GLY A 195 4.62 9.40 2.03
N TRP A 196 3.43 8.86 2.18
CA TRP A 196 2.19 9.60 1.99
C TRP A 196 1.21 9.30 3.11
N ALA A 197 0.63 10.35 3.68
CA ALA A 197 -0.54 10.24 4.55
C ALA A 197 -1.79 10.57 3.72
N ILE A 198 -2.81 9.73 3.87
CA ILE A 198 -4.11 9.88 3.24
C ILE A 198 -5.15 10.01 4.34
N ALA A 199 -6.00 11.04 4.21
CA ALA A 199 -7.16 11.23 5.06
C ALA A 199 -8.42 11.18 4.20
N SER A 200 -9.42 10.43 4.65
CA SER A 200 -10.73 10.37 4.04
C SER A 200 -11.49 11.67 4.27
N THR A 201 -12.20 12.17 3.25
CA THR A 201 -13.07 13.34 3.37
C THR A 201 -14.38 13.14 2.62
N ILE A 202 -15.37 14.00 2.88
CA ILE A 202 -16.65 13.98 2.14
C ILE A 202 -16.49 14.35 0.66
N LEU A 203 -15.38 14.99 0.28
CA LEU A 203 -15.07 15.41 -1.10
C LEU A 203 -14.11 14.45 -1.81
N GLY A 204 -13.71 13.36 -1.17
CA GLY A 204 -12.67 12.43 -1.65
C GLY A 204 -11.38 12.51 -0.83
N GLY A 205 -10.46 11.57 -1.07
CA GLY A 205 -9.26 11.44 -0.26
C GLY A 205 -8.35 12.66 -0.38
N GLN A 206 -7.77 13.10 0.73
CA GLN A 206 -6.74 14.13 0.77
C GLN A 206 -5.37 13.46 0.96
N LEU A 207 -4.39 13.89 0.17
CA LEU A 207 -3.01 13.39 0.21
C LEU A 207 -2.07 14.43 0.80
N ARG A 208 -1.07 13.98 1.57
CA ARG A 208 0.06 14.80 2.02
C ARG A 208 1.36 14.00 1.97
N TRP A 209 2.43 14.61 1.45
CA TRP A 209 3.77 14.05 1.53
C TRP A 209 4.29 14.01 2.97
N LEU A 210 4.95 12.91 3.31
CA LEU A 210 5.67 12.70 4.56
C LEU A 210 7.17 12.75 4.26
N ALA A 211 7.83 13.78 4.78
CA ALA A 211 9.28 13.86 4.71
C ALA A 211 9.94 12.72 5.52
N GLU A 212 11.20 12.40 5.22
CA GLU A 212 11.95 11.31 5.85
C GLU A 212 11.84 11.28 7.39
N PRO A 213 12.02 12.38 8.14
CA PRO A 213 11.94 12.34 9.61
C PRO A 213 10.56 11.95 10.13
N GLU A 214 9.49 12.38 9.45
CA GLU A 214 8.11 12.06 9.82
C GLU A 214 7.78 10.61 9.48
N ALA A 215 8.16 10.17 8.28
CA ALA A 215 8.00 8.78 7.83
C ALA A 215 8.77 7.80 8.72
N GLN A 216 10.00 8.13 9.09
CA GLN A 216 10.83 7.36 10.02
C GLN A 216 10.13 7.18 11.37
N LYS A 217 9.67 8.29 11.96
CA LYS A 217 8.98 8.26 13.26
C LYS A 217 7.71 7.40 13.20
N LEU A 218 6.90 7.54 12.15
CA LEU A 218 5.68 6.76 11.98
C LEU A 218 5.97 5.25 11.85
N LEU A 219 7.06 4.88 11.17
CA LEU A 219 7.50 3.49 11.06
C LEU A 219 7.98 2.93 12.41
N GLU A 220 8.75 3.70 13.18
CA GLU A 220 9.19 3.29 14.52
C GLU A 220 8.00 3.14 15.48
N ASP A 221 7.07 4.09 15.45
CA ASP A 221 5.87 4.07 16.29
C ASP A 221 4.94 2.90 15.93
N SER A 222 4.87 2.47 14.67
CA SER A 222 4.03 1.33 14.26
C SER A 222 4.53 0.02 14.86
N VAL A 223 5.84 -0.20 14.88
CA VAL A 223 6.46 -1.38 15.51
C VAL A 223 6.35 -1.33 17.03
N ARG A 224 6.54 -0.14 17.63
CA ARG A 224 6.36 0.04 19.08
C ARG A 224 4.95 -0.32 19.55
N LYS A 225 3.93 0.01 18.76
CA LYS A 225 2.53 -0.34 19.06
C LYS A 225 2.22 -1.83 18.89
N MET A 226 2.98 -2.55 18.06
CA MET A 226 2.85 -4.00 17.87
C MET A 226 3.61 -4.83 18.91
N GLN A 227 4.54 -4.25 19.68
CA GLN A 227 5.20 -4.98 20.75
C GLN A 227 4.16 -5.42 21.78
N PRO A 228 4.16 -6.69 22.20
CA PRO A 228 3.25 -7.15 23.24
C PRO A 228 3.48 -6.31 24.49
N GLN A 229 2.43 -5.70 25.01
CA GLN A 229 2.52 -5.10 26.33
C GLN A 229 2.88 -6.22 27.32
N PRO A 230 3.77 -5.97 28.29
CA PRO A 230 4.00 -6.94 29.34
C PRO A 230 2.64 -7.28 29.97
N GLY A 231 2.24 -8.54 29.86
CA GLY A 231 1.04 -9.03 30.52
C GLY A 231 1.13 -8.76 32.03
N PRO A 232 -0.01 -8.77 32.75
CA PRO A 232 0.02 -8.70 34.20
C PRO A 232 1.00 -9.76 34.72
N GLU A 233 1.85 -9.35 35.67
CA GLU A 233 2.81 -10.25 36.31
C GLU A 233 2.05 -11.52 36.76
N PRO A 234 2.52 -12.72 36.38
CA PRO A 234 1.80 -13.94 36.71
C PRO A 234 1.59 -13.97 38.22
N ALA A 235 0.34 -14.19 38.65
CA ALA A 235 0.01 -14.28 40.06
C ALA A 235 1.03 -15.22 40.74
N PRO A 236 1.58 -14.85 41.91
CA PRO A 236 2.61 -15.65 42.57
C PRO A 236 2.10 -17.09 42.65
N VAL A 237 2.88 -18.01 42.09
CA VAL A 237 2.57 -19.43 42.15
C VAL A 237 2.53 -19.80 43.64
N ILE A 238 1.32 -20.01 44.17
CA ILE A 238 1.15 -20.57 45.50
C ILE A 238 1.60 -22.02 45.39
N VAL A 239 2.86 -22.26 45.70
CA VAL A 239 3.38 -23.62 45.84
C VAL A 239 2.75 -24.18 47.12
N PRO A 240 1.91 -25.23 47.06
CA PRO A 240 1.41 -25.84 48.27
C PRO A 240 2.60 -26.37 49.06
N ALA A 241 2.66 -26.04 50.35
CA ALA A 241 3.67 -26.57 51.24
C ALA A 241 3.65 -28.09 51.14
N ARG A 242 4.81 -28.69 50.81
CA ARG A 242 4.95 -30.15 50.88
C ARG A 242 4.63 -30.57 52.31
N GLU A 243 3.55 -31.32 52.49
CA GLU A 243 3.31 -32.02 53.74
C GLU A 243 4.49 -32.96 53.99
N GLY A 244 5.35 -32.57 54.92
CA GLY A 244 6.44 -33.41 55.37
C GLY A 244 5.86 -34.64 56.06
N LYS A 245 5.98 -35.81 55.42
CA LYS A 245 5.85 -37.07 56.14
C LYS A 245 6.92 -37.09 57.23
N ARG A 246 6.50 -36.96 58.49
CA ARG A 246 7.34 -37.27 59.66
C ARG A 246 7.67 -38.76 59.62
N GLY A 247 8.81 -39.10 59.03
CA GLY A 247 9.48 -40.37 59.27
C GLY A 247 10.15 -40.30 60.64
N GLN A 248 9.76 -41.21 61.52
CA GLN A 248 10.39 -41.46 62.81
C GLN A 248 11.88 -41.77 62.61
N PHE A 249 12.74 -41.07 63.35
CA PHE A 249 14.09 -41.54 63.65
C PHE A 249 14.06 -42.03 65.09
N GLU A 250 14.06 -43.35 65.29
CA GLU A 250 14.46 -43.95 66.56
C GLU A 250 15.98 -43.90 66.63
N MET A 251 16.49 -43.23 67.67
CA MET A 251 17.85 -43.42 68.18
C MET A 251 17.77 -44.53 69.21
N ASP A 252 18.35 -45.69 68.92
CA ASP A 252 18.77 -46.62 69.95
C ASP A 252 20.22 -46.35 70.35
N ILE A 253 20.41 -46.36 71.66
CA ILE A 253 21.60 -46.04 72.46
C ILE A 253 22.69 -47.10 72.29
#